data_AF-A0A1M3CG95-F1
#
_entry.id   AF-A0A1M3CG95-F1
#
_cell.length_a   1.000
_cell.length_b   1.000
_cell.length_c   1.000
_cell.angle_alpha   90.00
_cell.angle_beta   90.00
_cell.angle_gamma   90.00
#
_symmetry.space_group_name_H-M   'P 1'
#
loop_
_entity.id
_entity.type
_entity.pdbx_description
1 polymer ?
#
loop_
_entity_poly.entity_id
_entity_poly.type
_entity_poly.pdbx_seq_one_letter_code
_entity_poly.pdbx_strand_id
1 'polypeptide(L)'
;MAADQVGTQAETQGPGWGFGYGWAVLVDPAPTGTPQAPGTLQWGGAYGHSWFIDRANGLSVVALTNTAFEGMSGAFPAEIRNAVYG
;
A
#
# COMPACT_ATOMS: atom_id res chain seq x y z
N MET A 1 11.69 0.02 9.82
CA MET A 1 10.25 0.23 9.53
C MET A 1 9.98 0.24 8.03
N ALA A 2 10.64 1.10 7.23
CA ALA A 2 10.50 1.14 5.77
C ALA A 2 11.54 0.30 5.00
N ALA A 3 12.31 -0.51 5.70
CA ALA A 3 13.19 -1.48 5.09
C ALA A 3 12.47 -2.82 5.02
N ASP A 4 12.47 -3.43 3.84
CA ASP A 4 12.04 -4.81 3.66
C ASP A 4 12.96 -5.76 4.45
N GLN A 5 12.36 -6.80 5.03
CA GLN A 5 13.04 -7.79 5.88
C GLN A 5 12.89 -9.22 5.34
N VAL A 6 12.07 -9.43 4.31
CA VAL A 6 11.70 -10.78 3.82
C VAL A 6 11.85 -10.97 2.31
N GLY A 7 12.08 -9.89 1.56
CA GLY A 7 12.22 -9.93 0.10
C GLY A 7 10.90 -9.71 -0.64
N THR A 8 10.97 -9.21 -1.88
CA THR A 8 9.80 -8.97 -2.74
C THR A 8 9.07 -10.24 -3.17
N GLN A 9 9.69 -11.41 -3.03
CA GLN A 9 9.06 -12.71 -3.28
C GLN A 9 7.91 -13.00 -2.30
N ALA A 10 7.83 -12.27 -1.19
CA ALA A 10 6.70 -12.35 -0.27
C ALA A 10 5.40 -11.80 -0.88
N GLU A 11 5.49 -10.93 -1.89
CA GLU A 11 4.37 -10.34 -2.63
C GLU A 11 3.20 -9.90 -1.75
N THR A 12 3.49 -9.23 -0.63
CA THR A 12 2.49 -9.01 0.44
C THR A 12 1.33 -8.10 0.03
N GLN A 13 1.50 -7.35 -1.05
CA GLN A 13 0.47 -6.57 -1.75
C GLN A 13 0.56 -6.78 -3.28
N GLY A 14 1.07 -7.95 -3.70
CA GLY A 14 1.43 -8.26 -5.09
C GLY A 14 2.92 -8.03 -5.41
N PRO A 15 3.32 -8.22 -6.68
CA PRO A 15 4.71 -8.10 -7.12
C PRO A 15 5.36 -6.76 -6.72
N GLY A 16 6.62 -6.79 -6.28
CA GLY A 16 7.37 -5.59 -5.88
C GLY A 16 7.18 -5.16 -4.42
N TRP A 17 6.27 -5.81 -3.68
CA TRP A 17 6.03 -5.56 -2.25
C TRP A 17 6.67 -6.63 -1.35
N GLY A 18 7.65 -6.21 -0.55
CA GLY A 18 8.20 -7.01 0.55
C GLY A 18 7.43 -6.81 1.85
N PHE A 19 8.04 -7.13 2.99
CA PHE A 19 7.44 -6.93 4.31
C PHE A 19 8.44 -6.39 5.32
N GLY A 20 8.08 -5.31 5.99
CA GLY A 20 8.84 -4.71 7.08
C GLY A 20 8.37 -5.21 8.45
N TYR A 21 8.61 -4.41 9.47
CA TYR A 21 8.04 -4.68 10.79
C TYR A 21 6.62 -4.13 10.88
N GLY A 22 5.63 -4.98 10.54
CA GLY A 22 4.20 -4.73 10.75
C GLY A 22 3.38 -4.42 9.49
N TRP A 23 4.00 -4.22 8.33
CA TRP A 23 3.32 -3.81 7.10
C TRP A 23 4.14 -4.15 5.85
N ALA A 24 3.48 -4.07 4.70
CA ALA A 24 4.12 -4.18 3.40
C ALA A 24 5.05 -2.99 3.14
N VAL A 25 6.15 -3.23 2.43
CA VAL A 25 7.10 -2.20 1.99
C VAL A 25 7.22 -2.28 0.47
N LEU A 26 6.98 -1.17 -0.22
CA LEU A 26 7.17 -1.08 -1.67
C LEU A 26 8.67 -1.04 -1.96
N VAL A 27 9.21 -2.12 -2.53
CA VAL A 27 10.64 -2.20 -2.88
C VAL A 27 10.84 -1.86 -4.35
N ASP A 28 10.01 -2.42 -5.23
CA ASP A 28 10.04 -2.17 -6.67
C ASP A 28 8.67 -1.71 -7.17
N PRO A 29 8.49 -0.43 -7.53
CA PRO A 29 7.25 0.08 -8.10
C PRO A 29 6.95 -0.41 -9.52
N ALA A 30 7.97 -0.80 -10.32
CA ALA A 30 7.81 -1.07 -11.74
C ALA A 30 6.70 -2.10 -12.08
N PRO A 31 6.58 -3.26 -11.38
CA PRO A 31 5.54 -4.24 -11.68
C PRO A 31 4.16 -3.91 -11.10
N THR A 32 4.03 -2.86 -10.27
CA THR A 32 2.80 -2.57 -9.52
C THR A 32 1.82 -1.64 -10.23
N GLY A 33 2.32 -0.81 -11.17
CA GLY A 33 1.55 0.29 -11.77
C GLY A 33 1.10 1.35 -10.75
N THR A 34 1.69 1.40 -9.56
CA THR A 34 1.37 2.39 -8.53
C THR A 34 2.14 3.71 -8.73
N PRO A 35 1.55 4.88 -8.42
CA PRO A 35 2.29 6.14 -8.34
C PRO A 35 3.11 6.29 -7.04
N GLN A 36 2.94 5.39 -6.07
CA GLN A 36 3.66 5.43 -4.79
C GLN A 36 5.17 5.23 -4.98
N ALA A 37 5.99 5.97 -4.23
CA ALA A 37 7.44 5.87 -4.31
C ALA A 37 8.00 4.64 -3.58
N PRO A 38 9.21 4.13 -3.97
CA PRO A 38 9.92 3.11 -3.20
C PRO A 38 10.06 3.49 -1.73
N GLY A 39 9.91 2.51 -0.83
CA GLY A 39 9.90 2.68 0.61
C GLY A 39 8.52 3.04 1.20
N THR A 40 7.48 3.11 0.37
CA THR A 40 6.09 3.29 0.84
C THR A 40 5.67 2.13 1.73
N LEU A 41 5.02 2.47 2.85
CA LEU A 41 4.40 1.49 3.75
C LEU A 41 2.92 1.37 3.43
N GLN A 42 2.38 0.16 3.38
CA GLN A 42 0.95 -0.05 3.17
C GLN A 42 0.42 -1.25 3.95
N TRP A 43 -0.82 -1.14 4.41
CA TRP A 43 -1.60 -2.27 4.88
C TRP A 43 -3.10 -1.99 4.79
N GLY A 44 -3.91 -2.92 5.26
CA GLY A 44 -5.36 -2.79 5.28
C GLY A 44 -6.01 -3.50 6.45
N GLY A 45 -7.34 -3.60 6.40
CA GLY A 45 -8.14 -4.32 7.38
C GLY A 45 -9.39 -4.92 6.74
N ALA A 46 -9.71 -6.16 7.13
CA ALA A 46 -10.79 -6.96 6.55
C ALA A 46 -12.17 -6.27 6.56
N TYR A 47 -12.42 -5.37 7.52
CA TYR A 47 -13.67 -4.60 7.60
C TYR A 47 -13.79 -3.47 6.55
N GLY A 48 -12.85 -3.36 5.62
CA GLY A 48 -12.88 -2.38 4.52
C GLY A 48 -12.00 -1.17 4.81
N HIS A 49 -10.77 -1.38 5.25
CA HIS A 49 -9.83 -0.31 5.56
C HIS A 49 -8.58 -0.44 4.69
N SER A 50 -8.03 0.69 4.28
CA SER A 50 -6.74 0.78 3.60
C SER A 50 -5.99 2.04 4.06
N TRP A 51 -4.66 1.94 4.13
CA TRP A 51 -3.81 3.06 4.48
C TRP A 51 -2.42 2.90 3.89
N PHE A 52 -1.75 4.02 3.60
CA PHE A 52 -0.35 4.02 3.22
C PHE A 52 0.40 5.27 3.68
N ILE A 53 1.72 5.16 3.76
CA ILE A 53 2.64 6.26 4.08
C ILE A 53 3.73 6.27 3.01
N ASP A 54 3.70 7.29 2.15
CA ASP A 54 4.74 7.57 1.16
C ASP A 54 5.59 8.74 1.66
N ARG A 55 6.77 8.43 2.20
CA ARG A 55 7.66 9.43 2.80
C ARG A 55 8.35 10.30 1.76
N ALA A 56 8.60 9.78 0.56
CA ALA A 56 9.28 10.54 -0.49
C ALA A 56 8.39 11.70 -0.99
N ASN A 57 7.08 11.44 -1.05
CA ASN A 57 6.08 12.44 -1.42
C ASN A 57 5.47 13.19 -0.21
N GLY A 58 5.87 12.86 1.02
CA GLY A 58 5.35 13.52 2.23
C GLY A 58 3.87 13.20 2.53
N LEU A 59 3.37 12.05 2.07
CA LEU A 59 1.96 11.67 2.16
C LEU A 59 1.70 10.63 3.25
N SER A 60 0.59 10.80 3.97
CA SER A 60 -0.02 9.78 4.82
C SER A 60 -1.52 9.74 4.54
N VAL A 61 -2.01 8.60 4.06
CA VAL A 61 -3.39 8.45 3.59
C VAL A 61 -4.06 7.34 4.37
N VAL A 62 -5.25 7.62 4.88
CA VAL A 62 -6.09 6.68 5.62
C VAL A 62 -7.48 6.72 5.03
N ALA A 63 -7.99 5.57 4.58
CA ALA A 63 -9.33 5.41 4.05
C ALA A 63 -10.07 4.35 4.86
N LEU A 64 -11.04 4.79 5.66
CA LEU A 64 -11.88 3.92 6.46
C LEU A 64 -13.27 3.86 5.85
N THR A 65 -13.73 2.64 5.57
CA THR A 65 -15.10 2.38 5.14
C THR A 65 -15.79 1.44 6.12
N ASN A 66 -17.10 1.31 5.97
CA ASN A 66 -17.93 0.32 6.62
C ASN A 66 -18.31 -0.85 5.67
N THR A 67 -17.60 -0.99 4.55
CA THR A 67 -17.96 -1.91 3.46
C THR A 67 -16.82 -2.89 3.17
N ALA A 68 -16.95 -4.11 3.71
CA ALA A 68 -16.06 -5.22 3.41
C ALA A 68 -16.50 -5.93 2.11
N PHE A 69 -15.61 -6.36 1.20
CA PHE A 69 -14.15 -6.14 1.16
C PHE A 69 -13.74 -4.99 0.23
N GLU A 70 -14.72 -4.25 -0.31
CA GLU A 70 -14.47 -3.17 -1.27
C GLU A 70 -13.46 -2.14 -0.75
N GLY A 71 -13.62 -1.69 0.50
CA GLY A 71 -12.69 -0.72 1.11
C GLY A 71 -11.29 -1.26 1.45
N MET A 72 -11.05 -2.57 1.30
CA MET A 72 -9.78 -3.23 1.59
C MET A 72 -9.06 -3.64 0.30
N SER A 73 -9.75 -4.34 -0.60
CA SER A 73 -9.16 -4.98 -1.79
C SER A 73 -10.02 -4.82 -3.04
N GLY A 74 -11.03 -3.96 -3.00
CA GLY A 74 -11.83 -3.59 -4.18
C GLY A 74 -11.12 -2.56 -5.06
N ALA A 75 -11.89 -1.87 -5.89
CA ALA A 75 -11.39 -0.77 -6.71
C ALA A 75 -11.11 0.48 -5.86
N PHE A 76 -11.92 0.69 -4.80
CA PHE A 76 -11.89 1.89 -3.97
C PHE A 76 -10.49 2.29 -3.44
N PRO A 77 -9.67 1.41 -2.84
CA PRO A 77 -8.34 1.81 -2.34
C PRO A 77 -7.40 2.30 -3.45
N ALA A 78 -7.45 1.67 -4.63
CA ALA A 78 -6.60 2.04 -5.76
C ALA A 78 -7.05 3.37 -6.39
N GLU A 79 -8.36 3.60 -6.49
CA GLU A 79 -8.93 4.86 -6.98
C GLU A 79 -8.61 6.02 -6.04
N ILE A 80 -8.79 5.84 -4.73
CA ILE A 80 -8.42 6.84 -3.72
C ILE A 80 -6.92 7.13 -3.77
N ARG A 81 -6.08 6.09 -3.83
CA ARG A 81 -4.62 6.25 -4.00
C ARG A 81 -4.34 7.12 -5.22
N ASN A 82 -4.84 6.76 -6.40
CA ASN A 82 -4.56 7.50 -7.64
C ASN A 82 -5.01 8.96 -7.54
N ALA A 83 -6.20 9.21 -6.98
CA ALA A 83 -6.72 10.57 -6.80
C ALA A 83 -5.86 11.46 -5.89
N VAL A 84 -5.13 10.87 -4.92
CA VAL A 84 -4.21 11.63 -4.05
C VAL A 84 -2.97 12.11 -4.81
N TYR A 85 -2.50 11.37 -5.82
CA TYR A 85 -1.29 11.71 -6.59
C TYR A 85 -1.53 12.68 -7.75
N GLY A 86 -2.80 12.88 -8.16
CA GLY A 86 -3.18 13.78 -9.25
C GLY A 86 -3.26 13.10 -10.61
#